data_AF-A0A8T3PZ42-F1
#
_entry.id   AF-A0A8T3PZ42-F1
#
_cell.length_a   1.000
_cell.length_b   1.000
_cell.length_c   1.000
_cell.angle_alpha   90.00
_cell.angle_beta   90.00
_cell.angle_gamma   90.00
#
_symmetry.space_group_name_H-M   'P 1'
#
loop_
_entity.id
_entity.type
_entity.pdbx_description
1 polymer ?
#
loop_
_entity_poly.entity_id
_entity_poly.type
_entity_poly.pdbx_seq_one_letter_code
_entity_poly.pdbx_strand_id
1 'polypeptide(L)' 'MSTVATSASESRPALLRRGLRLEYLTVGWNIVEGIVAVAAALAAGSVALLGFGIDSFVESV' A
#
# COMPACT_ATOMS: atom_id res chain seq x y z
N MET A 1 13.12 37.98 -8.09
CA MET A 1 14.02 37.51 -7.03
C MET A 1 13.17 36.68 -6.06
N SER A 2 12.87 35.44 -6.44
CA SER A 2 11.97 34.56 -5.69
C SER A 2 12.81 33.58 -4.90
N THR A 3 12.67 33.67 -3.59
CA THR A 3 13.29 32.87 -2.55
C THR A 3 13.09 31.39 -2.87
N VAL A 4 14.17 30.70 -3.27
CA VAL A 4 14.19 29.24 -3.29
C VAL A 4 14.03 28.81 -1.84
N ALA A 5 12.84 28.35 -1.48
CA ALA A 5 12.63 27.70 -0.20
C ALA A 5 13.64 26.55 -0.12
N THR A 6 14.67 26.72 0.71
CA THR A 6 15.53 25.62 1.12
C THR A 6 14.61 24.60 1.79
N SER A 7 14.15 23.60 1.02
CA SER A 7 13.53 22.41 1.56
C SER A 7 14.50 21.89 2.61
N ALA A 8 14.13 22.02 3.89
CA ALA A 8 14.94 21.58 5.01
C ALA A 8 15.51 20.21 4.66
N SER A 9 16.84 20.10 4.62
CA SER A 9 17.53 18.88 4.21
C SER A 9 17.25 17.81 5.25
N GLU A 10 16.11 17.12 5.16
CA GLU A 10 15.91 15.88 5.88
C GLU A 10 17.09 14.99 5.50
N SER A 11 17.88 14.60 6.51
CA SER A 11 19.01 13.72 6.28
C SER A 11 18.50 12.47 5.58
N ARG A 12 19.21 11.96 4.56
CA ARG A 12 18.84 10.74 3.82
C ARG A 12 18.25 9.62 4.69
N PRO A 13 18.77 9.34 5.91
CA PRO A 13 18.17 8.36 6.82
C PRO A 13 16.72 8.67 7.27
N ALA A 14 16.34 9.93 7.43
CA ALA A 14 14.99 10.35 7.81
C ALA A 14 13.98 10.09 6.68
N LEU A 15 14.35 10.45 5.45
CA LEU A 15 13.54 10.19 4.26
C LEU A 15 13.32 8.69 4.05
N LEU A 16 14.36 7.86 4.23
CA LEU A 16 14.25 6.40 4.12
C LEU A 16 13.30 5.80 5.17
N ARG A 17 13.39 6.25 6.43
CA ARG A 17 12.46 5.81 7.49
C ARG A 17 11.02 6.17 7.17
N ARG A 18 10.80 7.34 6.58
CA ARG A 18 9.47 7.79 6.15
C ARG A 18 8.97 6.98 4.95
N GLY A 19 9.82 6.71 3.96
CA GLY A 19 9.50 5.85 2.82
C GLY A 19 9.06 4.46 3.26
N LEU A 20 9.83 3.81 4.14
CA LEU A 20 9.48 2.49 4.68
C LEU A 20 8.13 2.48 5.42
N ARG A 21 7.82 3.54 6.19
CA ARG A 21 6.51 3.64 6.87
C ARG A 21 5.35 3.75 5.88
N LEU A 22 5.55 4.45 4.76
CA LEU A 22 4.53 4.58 3.71
C LEU A 22 4.37 3.27 2.96
N GLU A 23 5.47 2.59 2.64
CA GLU A 23 5.46 1.27 2.02
C GLU A 23 4.70 0.25 2.89
N TYR A 24 5.02 0.18 4.20
CA TYR A 24 4.29 -0.69 5.12
C TYR A 24 2.80 -0.34 5.23
N LEU A 25 2.43 0.94 5.11
CA LEU A 25 1.04 1.35 5.11
C LEU A 25 0.32 0.82 3.86
N THR A 26 0.93 0.97 2.69
CA THR A 26 0.37 0.52 1.41
C THR A 26 0.27 -1.01 1.36
N VAL A 27 1.35 -1.71 1.71
CA VAL A 27 1.36 -3.19 1.80
C VAL A 27 0.29 -3.66 2.80
N GLY A 28 0.22 -3.04 3.97
CA GLY A 28 -0.78 -3.37 4.99
C GLY A 28 -2.22 -3.16 4.49
N TRP A 29 -2.46 -2.08 3.74
CA TRP A 29 -3.78 -1.80 3.15
C TRP A 29 -4.19 -2.88 2.13
N ASN A 30 -3.29 -3.23 1.21
CA ASN A 30 -3.55 -4.28 0.21
C ASN A 30 -3.84 -5.65 0.83
N ILE A 31 -3.16 -5.98 1.94
CA ILE A 31 -3.44 -7.21 2.71
C ILE A 31 -4.87 -7.20 3.26
N VAL A 32 -5.31 -6.07 3.83
CA VAL A 32 -6.68 -5.93 4.36
C VAL A 32 -7.71 -6.08 3.24
N GLU A 33 -7.49 -5.42 2.10
CA GLU A 33 -8.36 -5.56 0.93
C GLU A 33 -8.44 -7.01 0.45
N GLY A 34 -7.30 -7.70 0.35
CA GLY A 34 -7.26 -9.11 -0.06
C GLY A 34 -8.04 -10.03 0.88
N ILE A 35 -7.91 -9.83 2.20
CA ILE A 35 -8.68 -10.59 3.21
C ILE A 35 -10.18 -10.35 3.03
N VAL A 36 -10.59 -9.09 2.88
CA VAL A 36 -12.01 -8.72 2.71
C VAL A 36 -12.57 -9.30 1.42
N ALA A 37 -11.80 -9.22 0.32
CA ALA A 37 -12.19 -9.76 -0.98
C ALA A 37 -12.34 -11.29 -0.95
N VAL A 38 -11.41 -12.01 -0.30
CA VAL A 38 -11.51 -13.47 -0.12
C VAL A 38 -12.74 -13.82 0.71
N ALA A 39 -12.99 -13.13 1.83
CA ALA A 39 -14.18 -13.36 2.66
C ALA A 39 -15.48 -13.12 1.87
N ALA A 40 -15.54 -12.05 1.08
CA ALA A 40 -16.66 -11.74 0.20
C ALA A 40 -16.83 -12.78 -0.91
N ALA A 41 -15.73 -13.25 -1.50
CA ALA A 41 -15.72 -14.29 -2.53
C ALA A 41 -16.31 -15.60 -2.02
N LEU A 42 -15.91 -16.02 -0.81
CA LEU A 42 -16.44 -17.21 -0.15
C LEU A 42 -17.93 -17.05 0.17
N ALA A 43 -18.35 -15.89 0.68
CA ALA A 43 -19.75 -15.61 0.97
C ALA A 43 -20.62 -15.59 -0.31
N ALA A 44 -20.07 -15.11 -1.42
CA ALA A 44 -20.77 -15.00 -2.70
C ALA A 44 -20.62 -16.23 -3.62
N GLY A 45 -19.73 -17.18 -3.28
CA GLY A 45 -19.35 -18.30 -4.17
C GLY A 45 -18.69 -17.86 -5.48
N SER A 46 -17.99 -16.72 -5.50
CA SER A 46 -17.50 -16.08 -6.73
C SER A 46 -16.00 -16.26 -6.95
N VAL A 47 -15.64 -16.99 -7.99
CA VAL A 47 -14.25 -17.20 -8.42
C VAL A 47 -13.60 -15.90 -8.89
N ALA A 48 -14.38 -14.96 -9.46
CA ALA A 48 -13.87 -13.67 -9.90
C ALA A 48 -13.43 -12.77 -8.72
N LEU A 49 -14.23 -12.74 -7.64
CA LEU A 49 -13.88 -12.01 -6.41
C LEU A 49 -12.68 -12.65 -5.70
N LEU A 50 -12.54 -13.97 -5.78
CA LEU A 50 -11.38 -14.67 -5.23
C LEU A 50 -10.11 -14.30 -6.00
N GLY A 51 -10.16 -14.28 -7.33
CA GLY A 51 -9.05 -13.84 -8.18
C GLY A 51 -8.66 -12.38 -7.91
N PHE A 52 -9.64 -11.49 -7.78
CA PHE A 52 -9.43 -10.09 -7.39
C PHE A 52 -8.72 -9.96 -6.03
N GLY A 53 -9.16 -10.73 -5.02
CA GLY A 53 -8.54 -10.69 -3.69
C GLY A 53 -7.13 -11.27 -3.64
N ILE A 54 -6.79 -12.20 -4.54
CA ILE A 54 -5.43 -12.74 -4.66
C ILE A 54 -4.52 -11.76 -5.41
N ASP A 55 -5.03 -11.11 -6.45
CA ASP A 55 -4.31 -10.13 -7.27
C ASP A 55 -3.88 -8.89 -6.45
N SER A 56 -4.74 -8.44 -5.52
CA SER A 56 -4.43 -7.29 -4.65
C SER A 56 -3.23 -7.52 -3.74
N PHE A 57 -2.91 -8.76 -3.37
CA PHE A 57 -1.70 -9.07 -2.60
C PHE A 57 -0.42 -8.84 -3.43
N VAL A 58 -0.47 -9.07 -4.74
CA VAL A 58 0.67 -8.96 -5.65
C VAL A 58 0.97 -7.50 -6.02
N GLU A 59 -0.05 -6.64 -6.05
CA GLU A 59 0.09 -5.19 -6.30
C GLU A 59 0.76 -4.42 -5.13
N SER A 60 1.26 -5.13 -4.11
CA SER A 60 1.94 -4.56 -2.93
C SER A 60 3.45 -4.27 -3.12
N VAL A 61 3.94 -4.16 -4.36
CA VAL A 61 5.37 -3.94 -4.68
C VAL A 61 5.56 -2.73 -5.60
#